data_AF-A0AAT9GS20-F1
#
_entry.id   AF-A0AAT9GS20-F1
#
_cell.length_a   1.000
_cell.length_b   1.000
_cell.length_c   1.000
_cell.angle_alpha   90.00
_cell.angle_beta   90.00
_cell.angle_gamma   90.00
#
_symmetry.space_group_name_H-M   'P 1'
#
loop_
_entity.id
_entity.type
_entity.pdbx_description
1 polymer ?
#
loop_
_entity_poly.entity_id
_entity_poly.type
_entity_poly.pdbx_seq_one_letter_code
_entity_poly.pdbx_strand_id
1 'polypeptide(L)' 'MKQKYYIAIFVAFLVDIILYSLFPIYNTATTSLGGLPFFYVYQIIMLAVTTVIYLIAAFIKG' A
#
# COMPACT_ATOMS: atom_id res chain seq x y z
N MET A 1 4.52 -18.16 17.96
CA MET A 1 3.32 -17.54 17.35
C MET A 1 3.41 -16.01 17.29
N LYS A 2 3.64 -15.31 18.41
CA LYS A 2 3.82 -13.84 18.43
C LYS A 2 4.94 -13.33 17.50
N GLN A 3 6.09 -14.02 17.44
CA GLN A 3 7.21 -13.66 16.56
C GLN A 3 6.83 -13.65 15.08
N LYS A 4 6.08 -14.64 14.61
CA LYS A 4 5.65 -14.73 13.19
C LYS A 4 4.71 -13.57 12.83
N TYR A 5 3.81 -13.20 13.73
CA TYR A 5 2.94 -12.03 13.55
C TYR A 5 3.75 -10.73 13.43
N TYR A 6 4.71 -10.49 14.33
CA TYR A 6 5.53 -9.28 14.25
C TYR A 6 6.39 -9.22 12.98
N ILE A 7 6.93 -10.36 12.54
CA ILE A 7 7.62 -10.47 11.25
C ILE A 7 6.67 -10.14 10.10
N ALA A 8 5.45 -10.67 10.12
CA ALA A 8 4.46 -10.40 9.07
C ALA A 8 4.06 -8.91 9.00
N ILE A 9 3.85 -8.26 10.16
CA ILE A 9 3.58 -6.82 10.23
C ILE A 9 4.77 -6.00 9.72
N PHE A 10 5.99 -6.40 10.08
CA PHE A 10 7.20 -5.73 9.59
C PHE A 10 7.33 -5.84 8.07
N VAL A 11 7.07 -7.02 7.50
CA VAL A 11 7.08 -7.22 6.04
C VAL A 11 5.98 -6.41 5.38
N ALA A 12 4.75 -6.42 5.91
CA ALA A 12 3.64 -5.61 5.42
C ALA A 12 3.99 -4.12 5.37
N PHE A 13 4.63 -3.60 6.41
CA PHE A 13 5.09 -2.22 6.49
C PHE A 13 6.16 -1.89 5.45
N LEU A 14 7.14 -2.78 5.24
CA LEU A 14 8.15 -2.58 4.20
C LEU A 14 7.55 -2.59 2.79
N VAL A 15 6.59 -3.49 2.52
CA VAL A 15 5.88 -3.54 1.25
C VAL A 15 5.12 -2.24 1.00
N ASP A 16 4.41 -1.72 2.02
CA ASP A 16 3.72 -0.44 1.92
C ASP A 16 4.69 0.70 1.58
N ILE A 17 5.81 0.84 2.32
CA ILE A 17 6.80 1.89 2.05
C ILE A 17 7.27 1.81 0.60
N ILE A 18 7.64 0.60 0.15
CA ILE A 18 8.11 0.40 -1.22
C ILE A 18 7.03 0.86 -2.18
N LEU A 19 5.81 0.34 -2.06
CA LEU A 19 4.71 0.69 -2.96
C LEU A 19 4.50 2.20 -3.01
N TYR A 20 4.25 2.87 -1.87
CA TYR A 20 4.04 4.34 -1.84
C TYR A 20 5.22 5.12 -2.44
N SER A 21 6.45 4.62 -2.29
CA SER A 21 7.65 5.25 -2.86
C SER A 21 7.78 5.11 -4.38
N LEU A 22 7.00 4.23 -5.02
CA LEU A 22 6.98 4.07 -6.49
C LEU A 22 6.19 5.18 -7.19
N PHE A 23 5.45 6.03 -6.46
CA PHE A 23 4.69 7.13 -7.07
C PHE A 23 5.49 8.00 -8.07
N PRO A 24 6.74 8.41 -7.79
CA PRO A 24 7.53 9.23 -8.71
C PRO A 24 7.94 8.52 -10.01
N ILE A 25 7.78 7.19 -10.09
CA ILE A 25 8.11 6.40 -11.29
C ILE A 25 7.01 6.54 -12.35
N TYR A 26 5.78 6.89 -11.94
CA TYR A 26 4.69 7.10 -12.88
C TYR A 26 4.89 8.40 -13.65
N ASN A 27 4.79 8.32 -14.97
CA ASN A 27 4.83 9.50 -15.82
C ASN A 27 3.62 10.40 -15.51
N THR A 28 3.86 11.57 -14.92
CA THR A 28 2.82 12.54 -14.54
C THR A 28 2.22 13.29 -15.73
N ALA A 29 2.51 12.89 -16.97
CA ALA A 29 1.91 13.45 -18.18
C ALA A 29 0.37 13.32 -18.21
N THR A 30 -0.21 12.37 -17.45
CA THR A 30 -1.65 12.28 -17.19
C THR A 30 -2.05 13.25 -16.07
N THR A 31 -2.66 14.38 -16.45
CA THR A 31 -3.02 15.49 -15.54
C THR A 31 -4.12 15.14 -14.54
N SER A 32 -5.02 14.20 -14.84
CA SER A 32 -6.04 13.71 -13.92
C SER A 32 -6.73 12.45 -14.43
N LEU A 33 -7.31 11.65 -13.52
CA LEU A 33 -8.21 10.55 -13.82
C LEU A 33 -9.54 10.80 -13.09
N GLY A 34 -10.65 10.81 -13.82
CA GLY A 34 -11.98 11.09 -13.24
C GLY A 34 -12.10 12.48 -12.60
N GLY A 35 -11.29 13.45 -13.04
CA GLY A 35 -11.24 14.80 -12.48
C GLY A 35 -10.34 14.96 -11.24
N LEU A 36 -9.75 13.86 -10.73
CA LEU A 36 -8.77 13.92 -9.64
C LEU A 36 -7.33 13.87 -10.18
N PRO A 37 -6.41 14.69 -9.66
CA PRO A 37 -4.99 14.53 -9.92
C PRO A 37 -4.53 13.09 -9.64
N PHE A 38 -3.65 12.57 -10.48
CA PHE A 38 -3.19 11.18 -10.42
C PHE A 38 -2.65 10.80 -9.03
N PHE A 39 -2.01 11.74 -8.33
CA PHE A 39 -1.59 11.58 -6.94
C PHE A 39 -2.70 11.05 -6.04
N TYR A 40 -3.88 11.67 -6.05
CA TYR A 40 -4.98 11.28 -5.15
C TYR A 40 -5.58 9.94 -5.54
N VAL A 41 -5.68 9.66 -6.84
CA VAL A 41 -6.15 8.36 -7.33
C VAL A 41 -5.19 7.26 -6.89
N TYR A 42 -3.90 7.52 -6.99
CA TYR A 42 -2.86 6.63 -6.49
C TYR A 42 -2.99 6.40 -4.98
N GLN A 43 -3.23 7.45 -4.19
CA GLN A 43 -3.48 7.30 -2.74
C GLN A 43 -4.72 6.43 -2.43
N ILE A 44 -5.81 6.57 -3.19
CA ILE A 44 -7.03 5.77 -3.01
C ILE A 44 -6.76 4.28 -3.32
N ILE A 45 -6.06 4.00 -4.41
CA ILE A 45 -5.67 2.62 -4.77
C ILE A 45 -4.77 2.04 -3.68
N MET A 46 -3.77 2.80 -3.24
CA MET A 46 -2.85 2.38 -2.20
C MET A 46 -3.55 2.11 -0.87
N LEU A 47 -4.56 2.88 -0.50
CA LEU A 47 -5.38 2.61 0.68
C LEU A 47 -6.03 1.23 0.62
N ALA A 48 -6.61 0.86 -0.52
CA ALA A 48 -7.21 -0.46 -0.70
C ALA A 48 -6.16 -1.58 -0.64
N VAL A 49 -5.01 -1.38 -1.27
CA VAL A 49 -3.89 -2.33 -1.25
C VAL A 49 -3.34 -2.54 0.17
N THR A 50 -3.04 -1.45 0.88
CA THR A 50 -2.60 -1.47 2.28
C THR A 50 -3.62 -2.19 3.17
N THR A 51 -4.92 -1.91 2.99
CA THR A 51 -5.98 -2.57 3.76
C THR A 51 -5.91 -4.09 3.59
N VAL A 52 -5.78 -4.58 2.36
CA VAL A 52 -5.68 -6.02 2.07
C VAL A 52 -4.42 -6.62 2.69
N ILE A 53 -3.26 -5.95 2.55
CA ILE A 53 -1.97 -6.43 3.09
C ILE A 53 -2.06 -6.60 4.62
N TYR A 54 -2.58 -5.61 5.33
CA TYR A 54 -2.70 -5.69 6.80
C TYR A 54 -3.80 -6.64 7.25
N LEU A 55 -4.87 -6.80 6.48
CA LEU A 55 -5.90 -7.81 6.74
C LEU A 55 -5.28 -9.22 6.68
N ILE A 56 -4.47 -9.52 5.66
CA ILE A 56 -3.72 -10.78 5.55
C ILE A 56 -2.79 -10.96 6.77
N ALA A 57 -2.04 -9.92 7.13
CA ALA A 57 -1.14 -9.98 8.29
C ALA A 57 -1.89 -10.22 9.61
N ALA A 58 -3.12 -9.71 9.76
CA ALA A 58 -3.95 -9.93 10.94
C ALA A 58 -4.34 -11.40 11.13
N PHE A 59 -4.59 -12.13 10.03
CA PHE A 59 -4.93 -13.56 10.08
C PHE A 59 -3.74 -14.48 10.39
N ILE A 60 -2.49 -14.00 10.36
CA ILE A 60 -1.30 -14.79 10.75
C ILE A 60 -1.22 -15.01 12.27
N LYS A 61 -1.95 -14.21 13.04
CA LYS A 61 -2.08 -14.34 14.50
C LYS A 61 -3.36 -15.07 14.93
N GLY A 62 -4.37 -15.10 14.04
CA GLY A 62 -5.65 -15.78 14.23
C GLY A 62 -5.53 -17.29 14.11
#